data_AF-A0A2V6SJX2-F1
#
_entry.id   AF-A0A2V6SJX2-F1
#
_cell.length_a   1.000
_cell.length_b   1.000
_cell.length_c   1.000
_cell.angle_alpha   90.00
_cell.angle_beta   90.00
_cell.angle_gamma   90.00
#
_symmetry.space_group_name_H-M   'P 1'
#
loop_
_entity.id
_entity.type
_entity.pdbx_description
1 polymer ?
#
loop_
_entity_poly.entity_id
_entity_poly.type
_entity_poly.pdbx_seq_one_letter_code
_entity_poly.pdbx_strand_id
1 'polypeptide(L)'
;MDSRSSYLRDGIIAGLIGAAIVAVWFLIYDAARGYPFRTPALLGAAAIQGVRDPGTVAVSPSLVAQYTVLHGVVFAMVGILIAFLIVSAQSQPSRLLVVFIALLCFEVAFLAVLTWWAHPVVTAVRWWAILIGNALAAVGMLAYFFVGYRPLGRHLMGPWVRIAREGLVAGLLGAAAVAVWFLIYDTVAGVPLRTPALLGAALFHGLRDPAALVITTPLVLEYTFFHGLAFILFGWLAAGLVALADREPRLLFAFIMLFCCFEVFVFAMIATLAYWLLETIAWWTILVGNLLAAGVMLGYLLSWHRVTWREFLHAHQ
;
A
#
# COMPACT_ATOMS: atom_id res chain seq x y z
N MET A 1 14.99 24.78 -23.28
CA MET A 1 15.48 23.63 -22.48
C MET A 1 14.47 22.52 -22.65
N ASP A 2 14.84 21.42 -23.30
CA ASP A 2 13.90 20.36 -23.67
C ASP A 2 13.26 19.71 -22.45
N SER A 3 11.92 19.74 -22.39
CA SER A 3 11.12 19.16 -21.31
C SER A 3 11.45 17.68 -21.05
N ARG A 4 11.93 16.97 -22.08
CA ARG A 4 12.33 15.57 -22.00
C ARG A 4 13.55 15.30 -21.14
N SER A 5 14.55 16.18 -21.18
CA SER A 5 15.80 16.01 -20.41
C SER A 5 15.58 16.29 -18.92
N SER A 6 14.66 17.21 -18.59
CA SER A 6 14.39 17.59 -17.20
C SER A 6 13.73 16.46 -16.39
N TYR A 7 12.69 15.81 -16.92
CA TYR A 7 11.96 14.79 -16.14
C TYR A 7 12.79 13.52 -15.92
N LEU A 8 13.64 13.13 -16.89
CA LEU A 8 14.54 11.98 -16.74
C LEU A 8 15.51 12.20 -15.58
N ARG A 9 16.14 13.37 -15.53
CA ARG A 9 17.06 13.73 -14.45
C ARG A 9 16.34 13.80 -13.11
N ASP A 10 15.22 14.51 -13.05
CA ASP A 10 14.47 14.69 -11.80
C ASP A 10 13.93 13.33 -11.29
N GLY A 11 13.52 12.46 -12.20
CA GLY A 11 13.10 11.09 -11.88
C GLY A 11 14.25 10.23 -11.34
N ILE A 12 15.43 10.27 -11.96
CA ILE A 12 16.62 9.56 -11.45
C ILE A 12 16.96 10.05 -10.04
N ILE A 13 17.01 11.37 -9.82
CA ILE A 13 17.34 11.95 -8.52
C ILE A 13 16.32 11.53 -7.47
N ALA A 14 15.03 11.64 -7.76
CA ALA A 14 13.97 11.19 -6.86
C ALA A 14 14.13 9.70 -6.53
N GLY A 15 14.31 8.86 -7.54
CA GLY A 15 14.55 7.43 -7.37
C GLY A 15 15.73 7.14 -6.42
N LEU A 16 16.88 7.76 -6.67
CA LEU A 16 18.07 7.58 -5.83
C LEU A 16 17.87 8.08 -4.39
N ILE A 17 17.06 9.12 -4.17
CA ILE A 17 16.65 9.54 -2.82
C ILE A 17 15.86 8.43 -2.14
N GLY A 18 14.87 7.86 -2.82
CA GLY A 18 14.10 6.72 -2.31
C GLY A 18 15.00 5.52 -1.99
N ALA A 19 15.93 5.20 -2.89
CA ALA A 19 16.88 4.11 -2.71
C ALA A 19 17.76 4.30 -1.47
N ALA A 20 18.28 5.51 -1.28
CA ALA A 20 19.13 5.87 -0.16
C ALA A 20 18.37 5.82 1.17
N ILE A 21 17.12 6.30 1.21
CA ILE A 21 16.27 6.23 2.40
C ILE A 21 16.04 4.78 2.82
N VAL A 22 15.69 3.90 1.88
CA VAL A 22 15.49 2.46 2.16
C VAL A 22 16.79 1.82 2.64
N ALA A 23 17.92 2.14 2.01
CA ALA A 23 19.23 1.61 2.40
C ALA A 23 19.61 2.04 3.83
N VAL A 24 19.39 3.30 4.19
CA VAL A 24 19.64 3.82 5.55
C VAL A 24 18.69 3.18 6.56
N TRP A 25 17.41 3.07 6.24
CA TRP A 25 16.43 2.40 7.10
C TRP A 25 16.84 0.96 7.41
N PHE A 26 17.18 0.17 6.39
CA PHE A 26 17.59 -1.21 6.60
C PHE A 26 18.95 -1.33 7.28
N LEU A 27 19.88 -0.40 7.05
CA LEU A 27 21.13 -0.34 7.81
C LEU A 27 20.85 -0.15 9.30
N ILE A 28 19.95 0.77 9.68
CA ILE A 28 19.56 1.01 11.07
C ILE A 28 18.87 -0.23 11.65
N TYR A 29 17.88 -0.79 10.94
CA TYR A 29 17.12 -1.97 11.34
C TYR A 29 18.00 -3.21 11.57
N ASP A 30 18.98 -3.41 10.69
CA ASP A 30 19.94 -4.50 10.72
C ASP A 30 20.97 -4.31 11.85
N ALA A 31 21.53 -3.11 11.97
CA ALA A 31 22.48 -2.78 13.02
C ALA A 31 21.86 -2.88 14.42
N ALA A 32 20.60 -2.47 14.58
CA ALA A 32 19.85 -2.60 15.83
C ALA A 32 19.66 -4.06 16.26
N ARG A 33 19.79 -5.02 15.34
CA ARG A 33 19.78 -6.47 15.63
C ARG A 33 21.18 -7.10 15.75
N GLY A 34 22.24 -6.31 15.61
CA GLY A 34 23.62 -6.78 15.64
C GLY A 34 24.14 -7.37 14.33
N TYR A 35 23.42 -7.22 13.22
CA TYR A 35 23.80 -7.78 11.92
C TYR A 35 23.79 -6.72 10.81
N PRO A 36 24.66 -5.71 10.81
CA PRO A 36 24.65 -4.65 9.80
C PRO A 36 24.75 -5.22 8.37
N PHE A 37 24.00 -4.62 7.43
CA PHE A 37 23.89 -5.04 6.02
C PHE A 37 23.33 -6.44 5.78
N ARG A 38 22.68 -7.05 6.77
CA ARG A 38 22.05 -8.38 6.63
C ARG A 38 20.97 -8.39 5.56
N THR A 39 20.08 -7.40 5.55
CA THR A 39 18.97 -7.31 4.60
C THR A 39 19.45 -7.16 3.15
N PRO A 40 20.33 -6.21 2.78
CA PRO A 40 20.83 -6.13 1.40
C PRO A 40 21.65 -7.36 0.98
N ALA A 41 22.36 -8.03 1.92
CA ALA A 41 23.03 -9.29 1.61
C ALA A 41 22.04 -10.42 1.33
N LEU A 42 20.97 -10.56 2.14
CA LEU A 42 19.92 -11.55 1.94
C LEU A 42 19.21 -11.34 0.59
N LEU A 43 18.77 -10.11 0.33
CA LEU A 43 18.08 -9.78 -0.91
C LEU A 43 19.02 -9.91 -2.14
N GLY A 44 20.30 -9.57 -1.99
CA GLY A 44 21.32 -9.80 -3.01
C GLY A 44 21.54 -11.29 -3.31
N ALA A 45 21.67 -12.13 -2.27
CA ALA A 45 21.84 -13.57 -2.43
C ALA A 45 20.62 -14.20 -3.13
N ALA A 46 19.42 -13.79 -2.72
CA ALA A 46 18.18 -14.23 -3.34
C ALA A 46 18.12 -13.82 -4.81
N ALA A 47 18.35 -12.54 -5.10
CA ALA A 47 18.11 -11.98 -6.42
C ALA A 47 19.18 -12.35 -7.46
N ILE A 48 20.45 -12.45 -7.04
CA ILE A 48 21.59 -12.60 -7.95
C ILE A 48 22.08 -14.04 -7.97
N GLN A 49 22.06 -14.71 -6.82
CA GLN A 49 22.61 -16.06 -6.68
C GLN A 49 21.53 -17.14 -6.58
N GLY A 50 20.25 -16.75 -6.48
CA GLY A 50 19.12 -17.68 -6.37
C GLY A 50 19.08 -18.43 -5.03
N VAL A 51 19.77 -17.92 -4.00
CA VAL A 51 19.80 -18.55 -2.68
C VAL A 51 18.42 -18.50 -2.04
N ARG A 52 17.95 -19.65 -1.54
CA ARG A 52 16.63 -19.78 -0.92
C ARG A 52 16.69 -19.91 0.60
N ASP A 53 17.80 -20.37 1.16
CA ASP A 53 17.95 -20.50 2.62
C ASP A 53 18.62 -19.24 3.19
N PRO A 54 17.93 -18.45 4.04
CA PRO A 54 18.53 -17.31 4.72
C PRO A 54 19.73 -17.68 5.60
N GLY A 55 19.73 -18.88 6.19
CA GLY A 55 20.74 -19.34 7.13
C GLY A 55 22.13 -19.49 6.51
N THR A 56 22.19 -19.75 5.20
CA THR A 56 23.45 -19.96 4.48
C THR A 56 24.09 -18.66 3.96
N VAL A 57 23.37 -17.54 4.03
CA VAL A 57 23.87 -16.27 3.48
C VAL A 57 24.88 -15.66 4.44
N ALA A 58 26.11 -15.43 3.97
CA ALA A 58 27.09 -14.60 4.68
C ALA A 58 27.01 -13.15 4.19
N VAL A 59 27.16 -12.18 5.09
CA VAL A 59 27.28 -10.77 4.68
C VAL A 59 28.64 -10.58 4.03
N SER A 60 28.65 -10.27 2.72
CA SER A 60 29.88 -9.96 2.00
C SER A 60 29.78 -8.58 1.34
N PRO A 61 30.86 -7.78 1.36
CA PRO A 61 30.87 -6.45 0.74
C PRO A 61 30.49 -6.46 -0.74
N SER A 62 30.92 -7.50 -1.47
CA SER A 62 30.61 -7.66 -2.89
C SER A 62 29.11 -7.86 -3.14
N LEU A 63 28.45 -8.70 -2.34
CA LEU A 63 27.02 -8.97 -2.47
C LEU A 63 26.18 -7.74 -2.10
N VAL A 64 26.56 -7.04 -1.03
CA VAL A 64 25.92 -5.78 -0.63
C VAL A 64 26.07 -4.73 -1.73
N ALA A 65 27.26 -4.60 -2.35
CA ALA A 65 27.50 -3.66 -3.43
C ALA A 65 26.67 -4.00 -4.69
N GLN A 66 26.65 -5.26 -5.10
CA GLN A 66 25.85 -5.71 -6.26
C GLN A 66 24.36 -5.45 -6.06
N TYR A 67 23.83 -5.78 -4.87
CA TYR A 67 22.45 -5.49 -4.53
C TYR A 67 22.18 -3.98 -4.48
N THR A 68 23.09 -3.18 -3.94
CA THR A 68 22.96 -1.72 -3.89
C THR A 68 22.85 -1.12 -5.30
N VAL A 69 23.62 -1.62 -6.27
CA VAL A 69 23.52 -1.20 -7.67
C VAL A 69 22.17 -1.58 -8.27
N LEU A 70 21.75 -2.85 -8.11
CA LEU A 70 20.45 -3.32 -8.60
C LEU A 70 19.30 -2.50 -8.02
N HIS A 71 19.30 -2.32 -6.70
CA HIS A 71 18.32 -1.52 -5.96
C HIS A 71 18.28 -0.08 -6.46
N GLY A 72 19.44 0.57 -6.63
CA GLY A 72 19.54 1.93 -7.16
C GLY A 72 19.00 2.07 -8.59
N VAL A 73 19.27 1.10 -9.46
CA VAL A 73 18.76 1.09 -10.85
C VAL A 73 17.23 0.96 -10.85
N VAL A 74 16.68 0.01 -10.09
CA VAL A 74 15.22 -0.19 -10.00
C VAL A 74 14.54 1.07 -9.48
N PHE A 75 15.06 1.67 -8.42
CA PHE A 75 14.52 2.91 -7.87
C PHE A 75 14.64 4.09 -8.85
N ALA A 76 15.74 4.21 -9.60
CA ALA A 76 15.88 5.22 -10.64
C ALA A 76 14.82 5.04 -11.75
N MET A 77 14.55 3.81 -12.17
CA MET A 77 13.47 3.51 -13.13
C MET A 77 12.10 3.90 -12.60
N VAL A 78 11.80 3.56 -11.34
CA VAL A 78 10.55 3.95 -10.66
C VAL A 78 10.44 5.47 -10.55
N GLY A 79 11.52 6.15 -10.20
CA GLY A 79 11.56 7.61 -10.14
C GLY A 79 11.34 8.28 -11.50
N ILE A 80 11.94 7.76 -12.57
CA ILE A 80 11.67 8.19 -13.96
C ILE A 80 10.21 7.98 -14.32
N LEU A 81 9.64 6.81 -13.99
CA LEU A 81 8.22 6.53 -14.21
C LEU A 81 7.36 7.57 -13.49
N ILE A 82 7.58 7.82 -12.20
CA ILE A 82 6.82 8.81 -11.42
C ILE A 82 6.97 10.22 -12.03
N ALA A 83 8.18 10.65 -12.40
CA ALA A 83 8.42 11.95 -13.01
C ALA A 83 7.69 12.08 -14.36
N PHE A 84 7.78 11.05 -15.21
CA PHE A 84 7.05 10.98 -16.48
C PHE A 84 5.53 11.07 -16.26
N LEU A 85 5.02 10.38 -15.23
CA LEU A 85 3.62 10.35 -14.87
C LEU A 85 3.14 11.73 -14.36
N ILE A 86 3.93 12.43 -13.54
CA ILE A 86 3.64 13.79 -13.08
C ILE A 86 3.58 14.76 -14.28
N VAL A 87 4.58 14.72 -15.17
CA VAL A 87 4.60 15.59 -16.37
C VAL A 87 3.43 15.26 -17.29
N SER A 88 3.11 13.98 -17.45
CA SER A 88 1.97 13.53 -18.26
C SER A 88 0.65 14.03 -17.69
N ALA A 89 0.46 13.96 -16.37
CA ALA A 89 -0.73 14.44 -15.68
C ALA A 89 -0.95 15.95 -15.80
N GLN A 90 0.12 16.75 -15.94
CA GLN A 90 -0.01 18.19 -16.17
C GLN A 90 -0.64 18.53 -17.54
N SER A 91 -0.50 17.64 -18.53
CA SER A 91 -1.05 17.85 -19.88
C SER A 91 -2.52 17.46 -20.00
N GLN A 92 -2.96 16.45 -19.25
CA GLN A 92 -4.34 15.96 -19.20
C GLN A 92 -4.58 15.35 -17.81
N PRO A 93 -5.49 15.90 -16.99
CA PRO A 93 -5.76 15.34 -15.67
C PRO A 93 -6.22 13.87 -15.73
N SER A 94 -6.78 13.43 -16.87
CA SER A 94 -7.26 12.05 -17.04
C SER A 94 -6.13 11.02 -17.05
N ARG A 95 -4.90 11.48 -17.27
CA ARG A 95 -3.70 10.65 -17.16
C ARG A 95 -3.33 10.37 -15.70
N LEU A 96 -3.89 11.08 -14.71
CA LEU A 96 -3.76 10.73 -13.28
C LEU A 96 -4.36 9.36 -12.98
N LEU A 97 -5.40 8.94 -13.70
CA LEU A 97 -5.90 7.56 -13.65
C LEU A 97 -4.80 6.57 -14.06
N VAL A 98 -4.10 6.85 -15.16
CA VAL A 98 -3.02 5.99 -15.66
C VAL A 98 -1.85 5.99 -14.67
N VAL A 99 -1.53 7.13 -14.05
CA VAL A 99 -0.52 7.22 -12.97
C VAL A 99 -0.89 6.31 -11.82
N PHE A 100 -2.13 6.43 -11.36
CA PHE A 100 -2.64 5.70 -10.22
C PHE A 100 -2.67 4.19 -10.49
N ILE A 101 -3.21 3.79 -11.65
CA ILE A 101 -3.23 2.39 -12.09
C ILE A 101 -1.81 1.84 -12.25
N ALA A 102 -0.89 2.59 -12.88
CA ALA A 102 0.48 2.13 -13.07
C ALA A 102 1.22 1.92 -11.74
N LEU A 103 1.07 2.84 -10.78
CA LEU A 103 1.65 2.69 -9.44
C LEU A 103 1.04 1.51 -8.68
N LEU A 104 -0.28 1.35 -8.76
CA LEU A 104 -0.99 0.27 -8.08
C LEU A 104 -0.65 -1.10 -8.68
N CYS A 105 -0.61 -1.21 -10.00
CA CYS A 105 -0.14 -2.40 -10.70
C CYS A 105 1.34 -2.68 -10.40
N PHE A 106 2.18 -1.64 -10.29
CA PHE A 106 3.58 -1.80 -9.88
C PHE A 106 3.70 -2.38 -8.48
N GLU A 107 2.95 -1.89 -7.50
CA GLU A 107 2.97 -2.42 -6.13
C GLU A 107 2.50 -3.89 -6.09
N VAL A 108 1.38 -4.20 -6.76
CA VAL A 108 0.87 -5.57 -6.85
C VAL A 108 1.88 -6.50 -7.55
N ALA A 109 2.48 -6.05 -8.65
CA ALA A 109 3.50 -6.82 -9.36
C ALA A 109 4.78 -7.00 -8.54
N PHE A 110 5.23 -5.95 -7.86
CA PHE A 110 6.39 -5.99 -6.97
C PHE A 110 6.17 -6.99 -5.84
N LEU A 111 5.00 -6.96 -5.20
CA LEU A 111 4.63 -7.91 -4.16
C LEU A 111 4.47 -9.33 -4.70
N ALA A 112 3.91 -9.51 -5.90
CA ALA A 112 3.83 -10.82 -6.54
C ALA A 112 5.23 -11.38 -6.82
N VAL A 113 6.16 -10.57 -7.32
CA VAL A 113 7.56 -10.97 -7.51
C VAL A 113 8.23 -11.26 -6.16
N LEU A 114 8.05 -10.42 -5.16
CA LEU A 114 8.63 -10.59 -3.83
C LEU A 114 8.13 -11.89 -3.17
N THR A 115 6.84 -12.16 -3.27
CA THR A 115 6.19 -13.34 -2.66
C THR A 115 6.43 -14.62 -3.45
N TRP A 116 6.58 -14.58 -4.77
CA TRP A 116 6.86 -15.76 -5.58
C TRP A 116 8.35 -16.10 -5.64
N TRP A 117 9.19 -15.09 -5.85
CA TRP A 117 10.61 -15.28 -6.13
C TRP A 117 11.48 -15.24 -4.88
N ALA A 118 11.10 -14.42 -3.89
CA ALA A 118 11.87 -14.23 -2.68
C ALA A 118 11.19 -14.79 -1.40
N HIS A 119 10.10 -15.57 -1.54
CA HIS A 119 9.35 -16.17 -0.42
C HIS A 119 10.21 -16.69 0.73
N PRO A 120 11.25 -17.52 0.49
CA PRO A 120 11.97 -18.13 1.60
C PRO A 120 13.01 -17.20 2.23
N VAL A 121 13.34 -16.07 1.58
CA VAL A 121 14.27 -15.04 2.09
C VAL A 121 13.56 -13.85 2.72
N VAL A 122 12.40 -13.49 2.20
CA VAL A 122 11.60 -12.35 2.67
C VAL A 122 10.99 -12.63 4.04
N THR A 123 10.74 -13.89 4.41
CA THR A 123 10.30 -14.25 5.76
C THR A 123 11.35 -13.99 6.85
N ALA A 124 12.64 -13.89 6.48
CA ALA A 124 13.69 -13.50 7.42
C ALA A 124 13.66 -12.00 7.74
N VAL A 125 13.06 -11.19 6.87
CA VAL A 125 12.84 -9.76 7.08
C VAL A 125 11.40 -9.56 7.56
N ARG A 126 11.19 -8.78 8.63
CA ARG A 126 9.82 -8.54 9.08
C ARG A 126 9.08 -7.67 8.08
N TRP A 127 7.87 -8.07 7.69
CA TRP A 127 7.03 -7.37 6.70
C TRP A 127 6.86 -5.87 7.03
N TRP A 128 6.72 -5.53 8.32
CA TRP A 128 6.56 -4.14 8.76
C TRP A 128 7.80 -3.29 8.46
N ALA A 129 9.00 -3.89 8.43
CA ALA A 129 10.22 -3.18 8.11
C ALA A 129 10.26 -2.81 6.63
N ILE A 130 9.80 -3.70 5.76
CA ILE A 130 9.66 -3.44 4.32
C ILE A 130 8.63 -2.33 4.11
N LEU A 131 7.48 -2.41 4.79
CA LEU A 131 6.43 -1.41 4.71
C LEU A 131 6.93 -0.01 5.13
N ILE A 132 7.62 0.11 6.27
CA ILE A 132 8.17 1.38 6.73
C ILE A 132 9.22 1.91 5.75
N GLY A 133 10.13 1.07 5.27
CA GLY A 133 11.14 1.46 4.29
C GLY A 133 10.52 2.04 3.02
N ASN A 134 9.51 1.38 2.46
CA ASN A 134 8.80 1.84 1.27
C ASN A 134 8.02 3.14 1.53
N ALA A 135 7.36 3.25 2.68
CA ALA A 135 6.64 4.47 3.06
C ALA A 135 7.60 5.68 3.19
N LEU A 136 8.75 5.49 3.85
CA LEU A 136 9.78 6.53 3.97
C LEU A 136 10.35 6.94 2.60
N ALA A 137 10.61 5.97 1.71
CA ALA A 137 11.02 6.26 0.34
C ALA A 137 9.98 7.07 -0.41
N ALA A 138 8.71 6.64 -0.38
CA ALA A 138 7.62 7.35 -1.03
C ALA A 138 7.51 8.80 -0.54
N VAL A 139 7.59 9.02 0.78
CA VAL A 139 7.60 10.36 1.38
C VAL A 139 8.80 11.19 0.90
N GLY A 140 10.01 10.63 0.89
CA GLY A 140 11.21 11.35 0.46
C GLY A 140 11.19 11.73 -1.02
N MET A 141 10.75 10.79 -1.87
CA MET A 141 10.55 11.03 -3.31
C MET A 141 9.50 12.12 -3.55
N LEU A 142 8.36 12.02 -2.86
CA LEU A 142 7.26 12.96 -2.97
C LEU A 142 7.66 14.36 -2.47
N ALA A 143 8.41 14.45 -1.38
CA ALA A 143 8.95 15.70 -0.87
C ALA A 143 9.88 16.37 -1.89
N TYR A 144 10.76 15.61 -2.55
CA TYR A 144 11.61 16.12 -3.63
C TYR A 144 10.79 16.72 -4.76
N PHE A 145 9.76 16.01 -5.24
CA PHE A 145 8.87 16.52 -6.28
C PHE A 145 8.07 17.75 -5.83
N PHE A 146 7.59 17.80 -4.60
CA PHE A 146 6.86 18.96 -4.08
C PHE A 146 7.72 20.21 -3.94
N VAL A 147 8.97 20.06 -3.50
CA VAL A 147 9.92 21.17 -3.38
C VAL A 147 10.38 21.65 -4.76
N GLY A 148 10.60 20.73 -5.70
CA GLY A 148 11.01 21.04 -7.08
C GLY A 148 9.90 21.64 -7.95
N TYR A 149 8.66 21.18 -7.80
CA TYR A 149 7.49 21.65 -8.55
C TYR A 149 6.58 22.51 -7.66
N ARG A 150 7.08 23.68 -7.22
CA ARG A 150 6.36 24.64 -6.34
C ARG A 150 4.93 25.04 -6.78
N PRO A 151 4.59 25.13 -8.09
CA PRO A 151 3.20 25.37 -8.51
C PRO A 151 2.25 24.22 -8.19
N LEU A 152 2.73 22.96 -8.25
CA LEU A 152 1.97 21.76 -7.93
C LEU A 152 1.59 21.74 -6.45
N GLY A 153 2.55 22.01 -5.55
CA GLY A 153 2.30 22.11 -4.11
C GLY A 153 1.26 23.18 -3.75
N ARG A 154 1.37 24.39 -4.32
CA ARG A 154 0.46 25.51 -4.02
C ARG A 154 -0.97 25.34 -4.54
N HIS A 155 -1.16 24.73 -5.71
CA HIS A 155 -2.51 24.39 -6.21
C HIS A 155 -3.18 23.28 -5.40
N LEU A 156 -2.37 22.41 -4.80
CA LEU A 156 -2.83 21.29 -4.01
C LEU A 156 -3.25 21.75 -2.60
N MET A 157 -2.43 22.46 -1.82
CA MET A 157 -2.59 22.64 -0.34
C MET A 157 -3.94 23.19 0.21
N GLY A 158 -4.77 23.91 -0.56
CA GLY A 158 -6.01 24.54 -0.05
C GLY A 158 -7.18 23.56 0.21
N PRO A 159 -7.61 22.77 -0.78
CA PRO A 159 -8.67 21.77 -0.61
C PRO A 159 -8.33 20.60 0.34
N TRP A 160 -7.05 20.37 0.69
CA TRP A 160 -6.65 19.16 1.44
C TRP A 160 -7.22 19.05 2.83
N VAL A 161 -7.47 20.14 3.56
CA VAL A 161 -8.05 20.01 4.91
C VAL A 161 -9.45 19.39 4.80
N ARG A 162 -10.23 19.81 3.79
CA ARG A 162 -11.54 19.23 3.52
C ARG A 162 -11.42 17.79 3.03
N ILE A 163 -10.56 17.53 2.03
CA ILE A 163 -10.35 16.18 1.48
C ILE A 163 -9.82 15.21 2.54
N ALA A 164 -8.90 15.65 3.39
CA ALA A 164 -8.35 14.86 4.48
C ALA A 164 -9.41 14.57 5.55
N ARG A 165 -10.27 15.54 5.87
CA ARG A 165 -11.41 15.31 6.76
C ARG A 165 -12.43 14.35 6.15
N GLU A 166 -12.79 14.55 4.88
CA GLU A 166 -13.69 13.66 4.13
C GLU A 166 -13.14 12.23 4.09
N GLY A 167 -11.85 12.07 3.79
CA GLY A 167 -11.19 10.78 3.75
C GLY A 167 -11.03 10.13 5.12
N LEU A 168 -10.74 10.90 6.17
CA LEU A 168 -10.70 10.40 7.55
C LEU A 168 -12.07 9.84 7.95
N VAL A 169 -13.15 10.60 7.73
CA VAL A 169 -14.52 10.18 8.07
C VAL A 169 -14.94 8.99 7.22
N ALA A 170 -14.70 9.02 5.91
CA ALA A 170 -14.99 7.90 5.02
C ALA A 170 -14.26 6.64 5.49
N GLY A 171 -12.96 6.73 5.75
CA GLY A 171 -12.16 5.62 6.25
C GLY A 171 -12.71 5.03 7.54
N LEU A 172 -12.99 5.88 8.55
CA LEU A 172 -13.58 5.43 9.82
C LEU A 172 -14.95 4.75 9.63
N LEU A 173 -15.80 5.26 8.72
CA LEU A 173 -17.07 4.62 8.38
C LEU A 173 -16.87 3.27 7.71
N GLY A 174 -15.89 3.14 6.81
CA GLY A 174 -15.52 1.87 6.19
C GLY A 174 -15.03 0.86 7.23
N ALA A 175 -14.13 1.25 8.11
CA ALA A 175 -13.63 0.41 9.21
C ALA A 175 -14.77 -0.04 10.13
N ALA A 176 -15.68 0.87 10.48
CA ALA A 176 -16.85 0.55 11.30
C ALA A 176 -17.78 -0.44 10.60
N ALA A 177 -18.01 -0.30 9.28
CA ALA A 177 -18.83 -1.22 8.51
C ALA A 177 -18.26 -2.65 8.53
N VAL A 178 -16.94 -2.80 8.31
CA VAL A 178 -16.27 -4.11 8.39
C VAL A 178 -16.32 -4.68 9.80
N ALA A 179 -16.05 -3.86 10.82
CA ALA A 179 -16.07 -4.30 12.22
C ALA A 179 -17.47 -4.77 12.64
N VAL A 180 -18.53 -4.05 12.26
CA VAL A 180 -19.92 -4.44 12.54
C VAL A 180 -20.27 -5.72 11.79
N TRP A 181 -19.89 -5.85 10.53
CA TRP A 181 -20.12 -7.07 9.74
C TRP A 181 -19.50 -8.30 10.40
N PHE A 182 -18.21 -8.23 10.78
CA PHE A 182 -17.54 -9.35 11.43
C PHE A 182 -18.03 -9.59 12.85
N LEU A 183 -18.44 -8.55 13.59
CA LEU A 183 -19.09 -8.73 14.88
C LEU A 183 -20.40 -9.54 14.74
N ILE A 184 -21.23 -9.22 13.74
CA ILE A 184 -22.46 -9.96 13.45
C ILE A 184 -22.13 -11.40 13.05
N TYR A 185 -21.22 -11.58 12.09
CA TYR A 185 -20.80 -12.90 11.60
C TYR A 185 -20.29 -13.79 12.73
N ASP A 186 -19.36 -13.27 13.55
CA ASP A 186 -18.76 -13.97 14.68
C ASP A 186 -19.79 -14.31 15.77
N THR A 187 -20.74 -13.39 16.04
CA THR A 187 -21.81 -13.61 17.02
C THR A 187 -22.78 -14.69 16.54
N VAL A 188 -23.13 -14.71 15.26
CA VAL A 188 -23.97 -15.75 14.65
C VAL A 188 -23.26 -17.11 14.69
N ALA A 189 -21.94 -17.13 14.54
CA ALA A 189 -21.10 -18.32 14.70
C ALA A 189 -20.90 -18.74 16.17
N GLY A 190 -21.45 -18.00 17.13
CA GLY A 190 -21.39 -18.31 18.57
C GLY A 190 -20.09 -17.90 19.27
N VAL A 191 -19.19 -17.19 18.60
CA VAL A 191 -17.89 -16.78 19.15
C VAL A 191 -17.60 -15.32 18.80
N PRO A 192 -18.21 -14.34 19.49
CA PRO A 192 -18.03 -12.92 19.20
C PRO A 192 -16.55 -12.48 19.19
N LEU A 193 -16.19 -11.57 18.28
CA LEU A 193 -14.83 -11.01 18.13
C LEU A 193 -13.75 -12.04 17.77
N ARG A 194 -14.13 -13.26 17.35
CA ARG A 194 -13.20 -14.28 16.89
C ARG A 194 -12.34 -13.79 15.73
N THR A 195 -12.94 -13.16 14.73
CA THR A 195 -12.23 -12.71 13.53
C THR A 195 -11.17 -11.65 13.84
N PRO A 196 -11.48 -10.51 14.49
CA PRO A 196 -10.44 -9.52 14.82
C PRO A 196 -9.37 -10.08 15.76
N ALA A 197 -9.72 -10.97 16.69
CA ALA A 197 -8.73 -11.63 17.55
C ALA A 197 -7.81 -12.57 16.77
N LEU A 198 -8.36 -13.37 15.84
CA LEU A 198 -7.60 -14.29 14.99
C LEU A 198 -6.62 -13.51 14.11
N LEU A 199 -7.08 -12.42 13.49
CA LEU A 199 -6.27 -11.56 12.65
C LEU A 199 -5.17 -10.84 13.45
N GLY A 200 -5.48 -10.35 14.65
CA GLY A 200 -4.49 -9.76 15.56
C GLY A 200 -3.43 -10.78 15.99
N ALA A 201 -3.85 -11.98 16.38
CA ALA A 201 -2.95 -13.06 16.76
C ALA A 201 -2.06 -13.52 15.60
N ALA A 202 -2.61 -13.64 14.40
CA ALA A 202 -1.87 -13.98 13.20
C ALA A 202 -0.82 -12.90 12.86
N LEU A 203 -1.24 -11.62 12.88
CA LEU A 203 -0.42 -10.50 12.41
C LEU A 203 0.71 -10.13 13.37
N PHE A 204 0.45 -10.15 14.68
CA PHE A 204 1.39 -9.64 15.69
C PHE A 204 2.06 -10.74 16.52
N HIS A 205 1.38 -11.88 16.70
CA HIS A 205 1.84 -12.96 17.59
C HIS A 205 2.22 -14.22 16.82
N GLY A 206 2.07 -14.24 15.49
CA GLY A 206 2.49 -15.34 14.63
C GLY A 206 1.68 -16.62 14.83
N LEU A 207 0.43 -16.50 15.30
CA LEU A 207 -0.50 -17.64 15.40
C LEU A 207 -0.65 -18.30 14.02
N ARG A 208 -0.54 -19.64 13.98
CA ARG A 208 -0.73 -20.45 12.75
C ARG A 208 -1.80 -21.51 12.87
N ASP A 209 -2.20 -21.83 14.10
CA ASP A 209 -3.25 -22.79 14.40
C ASP A 209 -4.45 -22.04 15.01
N PRO A 210 -5.60 -22.00 14.32
CA PRO A 210 -6.82 -21.41 14.86
C PRO A 210 -7.30 -22.04 16.17
N ALA A 211 -6.99 -23.32 16.42
CA ALA A 211 -7.41 -24.02 17.63
C ALA A 211 -6.67 -23.50 18.88
N ALA A 212 -5.49 -22.92 18.70
CA ALA A 212 -4.70 -22.30 19.76
C ALA A 212 -5.12 -20.85 20.06
N LEU A 213 -6.13 -20.31 19.36
CA LEU A 213 -6.61 -18.94 19.60
C LEU A 213 -7.26 -18.81 20.98
N VAL A 214 -6.71 -17.93 21.80
CA VAL A 214 -7.40 -17.39 22.98
C VAL A 214 -7.80 -15.96 22.67
N ILE A 215 -9.11 -15.71 22.64
CA ILE A 215 -9.64 -14.36 22.39
C ILE A 215 -9.34 -13.49 23.60
N THR A 216 -8.60 -12.41 23.37
CA THR A 216 -8.27 -11.43 24.41
C THR A 216 -8.52 -10.02 23.90
N THR A 217 -8.90 -9.11 24.80
CA THR A 217 -9.12 -7.70 24.46
C THR A 217 -7.89 -7.05 23.81
N PRO A 218 -6.64 -7.31 24.25
CA PRO A 218 -5.46 -6.79 23.56
C PRO A 218 -5.37 -7.18 22.08
N LEU A 219 -5.60 -8.45 21.73
CA LEU A 219 -5.54 -8.91 20.33
C LEU A 219 -6.57 -8.18 19.45
N VAL A 220 -7.80 -8.03 19.96
CA VAL A 220 -8.88 -7.33 19.26
C VAL A 220 -8.52 -5.85 19.07
N LEU A 221 -7.99 -5.18 20.10
CA LEU A 221 -7.61 -3.77 20.03
C LEU A 221 -6.41 -3.53 19.11
N GLU A 222 -5.39 -4.40 19.15
CA GLU A 222 -4.24 -4.35 18.24
C GLU A 222 -4.71 -4.42 16.79
N TYR A 223 -5.51 -5.43 16.45
CA TYR A 223 -6.05 -5.54 15.10
C TYR A 223 -6.92 -4.34 14.73
N THR A 224 -7.82 -3.91 15.62
CA THR A 224 -8.73 -2.78 15.38
C THR A 224 -7.97 -1.49 15.08
N PHE A 225 -6.87 -1.23 15.79
CA PHE A 225 -6.03 -0.05 15.55
C PHE A 225 -5.41 -0.07 14.14
N PHE A 226 -4.76 -1.18 13.76
CA PHE A 226 -4.13 -1.29 12.44
C PHE A 226 -5.15 -1.34 11.30
N HIS A 227 -6.29 -2.00 11.52
CA HIS A 227 -7.41 -1.99 10.60
C HIS A 227 -7.95 -0.57 10.38
N GLY A 228 -8.18 0.18 11.46
CA GLY A 228 -8.60 1.58 11.39
C GLY A 228 -7.59 2.45 10.64
N LEU A 229 -6.30 2.30 10.93
CA LEU A 229 -5.25 3.04 10.22
C LEU A 229 -5.24 2.74 8.71
N ALA A 230 -5.34 1.46 8.31
CA ALA A 230 -5.41 1.07 6.92
C ALA A 230 -6.61 1.69 6.20
N PHE A 231 -7.77 1.70 6.85
CA PHE A 231 -8.99 2.32 6.32
C PHE A 231 -8.91 3.85 6.25
N ILE A 232 -8.24 4.52 7.19
CA ILE A 232 -7.99 5.97 7.11
C ILE A 232 -7.13 6.31 5.89
N LEU A 233 -6.06 5.54 5.65
CA LEU A 233 -5.19 5.72 4.48
C LEU A 233 -5.98 5.50 3.19
N PHE A 234 -6.77 4.43 3.13
CA PHE A 234 -7.65 4.15 1.98
C PHE A 234 -8.69 5.26 1.77
N GLY A 235 -9.27 5.77 2.87
CA GLY A 235 -10.23 6.87 2.85
C GLY A 235 -9.65 8.16 2.29
N TRP A 236 -8.42 8.54 2.67
CA TRP A 236 -7.73 9.68 2.07
C TRP A 236 -7.48 9.50 0.58
N LEU A 237 -7.11 8.29 0.16
CA LEU A 237 -6.90 7.98 -1.25
C LEU A 237 -8.20 8.10 -2.04
N ALA A 238 -9.28 7.50 -1.52
CA ALA A 238 -10.62 7.58 -2.09
C ALA A 238 -11.16 9.02 -2.18
N ALA A 239 -11.05 9.80 -1.11
CA ALA A 239 -11.49 11.19 -1.09
C ALA A 239 -10.70 12.04 -2.09
N GLY A 240 -9.38 11.81 -2.21
CA GLY A 240 -8.55 12.46 -3.22
C GLY A 240 -8.99 12.14 -4.65
N LEU A 241 -9.33 10.87 -4.94
CA LEU A 241 -9.83 10.46 -6.24
C LEU A 241 -11.20 11.07 -6.57
N VAL A 242 -12.13 11.10 -5.61
CA VAL A 242 -13.46 11.72 -5.82
C VAL A 242 -13.34 13.23 -6.04
N ALA A 243 -12.51 13.92 -5.25
CA ALA A 243 -12.25 15.34 -5.44
C ALA A 243 -11.58 15.66 -6.79
N LEU A 244 -10.85 14.71 -7.36
CA LEU A 244 -10.29 14.82 -8.70
C LEU A 244 -11.37 14.52 -9.76
N ALA A 245 -12.27 13.60 -9.48
CA ALA A 245 -13.40 13.27 -10.35
C ALA A 245 -14.37 14.44 -10.55
N ASP A 246 -14.47 15.37 -9.60
CA ASP A 246 -15.22 16.62 -9.78
C ASP A 246 -14.75 17.46 -10.97
N ARG A 247 -13.47 17.31 -11.37
CA ARG A 247 -12.93 17.96 -12.56
C ARG A 247 -13.03 17.08 -13.81
N GLU A 248 -13.00 15.77 -13.61
CA GLU A 248 -13.06 14.78 -14.69
C GLU A 248 -13.82 13.52 -14.24
N PRO A 249 -15.12 13.40 -14.58
CA PRO A 249 -15.97 12.30 -14.12
C PRO A 249 -15.47 10.90 -14.45
N ARG A 250 -14.63 10.75 -15.49
CA ARG A 250 -13.98 9.47 -15.88
C ARG A 250 -13.13 8.89 -14.75
N LEU A 251 -12.65 9.72 -13.83
CA LEU A 251 -11.85 9.29 -12.69
C LEU A 251 -12.67 8.57 -11.60
N LEU A 252 -14.00 8.55 -11.67
CA LEU A 252 -14.80 7.66 -10.84
C LEU A 252 -14.48 6.18 -11.11
N PHE A 253 -14.06 5.84 -12.33
CA PHE A 253 -13.57 4.49 -12.63
C PHE A 253 -12.26 4.17 -11.86
N ALA A 254 -11.46 5.18 -11.51
CA ALA A 254 -10.27 5.00 -10.66
C ALA A 254 -10.63 4.42 -9.29
N PHE A 255 -11.78 4.80 -8.75
CA PHE A 255 -12.26 4.29 -7.46
C PHE A 255 -12.59 2.79 -7.53
N ILE A 256 -13.29 2.37 -8.60
CA ILE A 256 -13.59 0.95 -8.83
C ILE A 256 -12.29 0.16 -9.01
N MET A 257 -11.35 0.69 -9.81
CA MET A 257 -10.06 0.05 -10.02
C MET A 257 -9.24 -0.02 -8.72
N LEU A 258 -9.23 1.05 -7.92
CA LEU A 258 -8.60 1.07 -6.60
C LEU A 258 -9.15 -0.05 -5.71
N PHE A 259 -10.49 -0.17 -5.63
CA PHE A 259 -11.14 -1.22 -4.88
C PHE A 259 -10.73 -2.61 -5.37
N CYS A 260 -10.81 -2.88 -6.68
CA CYS A 260 -10.42 -4.17 -7.26
C CYS A 260 -8.96 -4.53 -6.96
N CYS A 261 -8.04 -3.59 -7.12
CA CYS A 261 -6.64 -3.82 -6.82
C CYS A 261 -6.37 -3.99 -5.32
N PHE A 262 -7.10 -3.27 -4.46
CA PHE A 262 -7.03 -3.46 -3.01
C PHE A 262 -7.50 -4.87 -2.62
N GLU A 263 -8.60 -5.37 -3.19
CA GLU A 263 -9.06 -6.74 -2.98
C GLU A 263 -7.98 -7.76 -3.39
N VAL A 264 -7.46 -7.63 -4.61
CA VAL A 264 -6.39 -8.51 -5.12
C VAL A 264 -5.17 -8.46 -4.20
N PHE A 265 -4.77 -7.27 -3.75
CA PHE A 265 -3.66 -7.10 -2.83
C PHE A 265 -3.91 -7.79 -1.48
N VAL A 266 -5.08 -7.60 -0.86
CA VAL A 266 -5.44 -8.24 0.41
C VAL A 266 -5.47 -9.75 0.28
N PHE A 267 -6.12 -10.28 -0.76
CA PHE A 267 -6.17 -11.73 -0.99
C PHE A 267 -4.79 -12.32 -1.30
N ALA A 268 -3.96 -11.64 -2.10
CA ALA A 268 -2.58 -12.07 -2.36
C ALA A 268 -1.75 -12.06 -1.07
N MET A 269 -1.88 -11.03 -0.24
CA MET A 269 -1.20 -10.94 1.05
C MET A 269 -1.63 -12.06 2.01
N ILE A 270 -2.93 -12.35 2.11
CA ILE A 270 -3.42 -13.44 2.96
C ILE A 270 -2.96 -14.79 2.40
N ALA A 271 -3.12 -15.03 1.10
CA ALA A 271 -2.72 -16.30 0.48
C ALA A 271 -1.23 -16.61 0.64
N THR A 272 -0.39 -15.59 0.76
CA THR A 272 1.07 -15.74 0.90
C THR A 272 1.52 -15.79 2.35
N LEU A 273 1.00 -14.91 3.21
CA LEU A 273 1.46 -14.80 4.60
C LEU A 273 0.69 -15.69 5.58
N ALA A 274 -0.57 -16.01 5.26
CA ALA A 274 -1.49 -16.69 6.15
C ALA A 274 -2.55 -17.50 5.38
N TYR A 275 -2.12 -18.40 4.48
CA TYR A 275 -3.06 -19.20 3.67
C TYR A 275 -4.11 -19.94 4.52
N TRP A 276 -3.70 -20.48 5.66
CA TRP A 276 -4.56 -21.14 6.65
C TRP A 276 -5.75 -20.28 7.11
N LEU A 277 -5.60 -18.95 7.01
CA LEU A 277 -6.64 -18.00 7.34
C LEU A 277 -7.81 -18.07 6.34
N LEU A 278 -7.55 -18.40 5.07
CA LEU A 278 -8.60 -18.62 4.04
C LEU A 278 -9.35 -19.95 4.23
N GLU A 279 -8.73 -20.91 4.92
CA GLU A 279 -9.41 -22.15 5.35
C GLU A 279 -10.29 -21.92 6.59
N THR A 280 -9.91 -20.93 7.42
CA THR A 280 -10.58 -20.64 8.70
C THR A 280 -11.69 -19.59 8.56
N ILE A 281 -11.43 -18.54 7.77
CA ILE A 281 -12.36 -17.47 7.46
C ILE A 281 -12.77 -17.65 6.02
N ALA A 282 -14.06 -17.89 5.79
CA ALA A 282 -14.56 -18.06 4.43
C ALA A 282 -14.31 -16.78 3.61
N TRP A 283 -13.59 -16.91 2.48
CA TRP A 283 -13.15 -15.76 1.67
C TRP A 283 -14.28 -14.77 1.32
N TRP A 284 -15.51 -15.25 1.14
CA TRP A 284 -16.66 -14.42 0.80
C TRP A 284 -17.04 -13.45 1.93
N THR A 285 -16.74 -13.77 3.19
CA THR A 285 -17.04 -12.87 4.32
C THR A 285 -16.15 -11.64 4.29
N ILE A 286 -14.89 -11.81 3.86
CA ILE A 286 -13.94 -10.71 3.64
C ILE A 286 -14.46 -9.83 2.49
N LEU A 287 -14.83 -10.45 1.38
CA LEU A 287 -15.37 -9.73 0.21
C LEU A 287 -16.64 -8.94 0.58
N VAL A 288 -17.59 -9.54 1.30
CA VAL A 288 -18.81 -8.84 1.74
C VAL A 288 -18.48 -7.67 2.66
N GLY A 289 -17.58 -7.87 3.63
CA GLY A 289 -17.13 -6.79 4.50
C GLY A 289 -16.56 -5.61 3.70
N ASN A 290 -15.69 -5.89 2.73
CA ASN A 290 -15.07 -4.87 1.90
C ASN A 290 -16.09 -4.19 0.96
N LEU A 291 -17.05 -4.92 0.39
CA LEU A 291 -18.14 -4.35 -0.41
C LEU A 291 -19.03 -3.41 0.41
N LEU A 292 -19.37 -3.80 1.65
CA LEU A 292 -20.12 -2.95 2.58
C LEU A 292 -19.34 -1.67 2.88
N ALA A 293 -18.05 -1.80 3.18
CA ALA A 293 -17.18 -0.67 3.44
C ALA A 293 -17.08 0.27 2.23
N ALA A 294 -16.83 -0.27 1.04
CA ALA A 294 -16.78 0.50 -0.20
C ALA A 294 -18.10 1.23 -0.47
N GLY A 295 -19.24 0.56 -0.27
CA GLY A 295 -20.57 1.16 -0.43
C GLY A 295 -20.83 2.31 0.54
N VAL A 296 -20.51 2.13 1.82
CA VAL A 296 -20.65 3.17 2.86
C VAL A 296 -19.73 4.36 2.58
N MET A 297 -18.46 4.10 2.25
CA MET A 297 -17.47 5.12 1.93
C MET A 297 -17.86 5.92 0.70
N LEU A 298 -18.21 5.24 -0.39
CA LEU A 298 -18.61 5.88 -1.64
C LEU A 298 -19.92 6.65 -1.47
N GLY A 299 -20.90 6.10 -0.76
CA GLY A 299 -22.16 6.78 -0.45
C GLY A 299 -21.93 8.07 0.36
N TYR A 300 -21.05 8.03 1.36
CA TYR A 300 -20.65 9.22 2.12
C TYR A 300 -19.97 10.24 1.20
N LEU A 301 -18.94 9.86 0.45
CA LEU A 301 -18.20 10.78 -0.43
C LEU A 301 -19.10 11.41 -1.51
N LEU A 302 -19.92 10.61 -2.18
CA LEU A 302 -20.85 11.10 -3.21
C LEU A 302 -21.95 12.01 -2.65
N SER A 303 -22.31 11.87 -1.37
CA SER A 303 -23.31 12.74 -0.75
C SER A 303 -22.88 14.21 -0.69
N TRP A 304 -21.58 14.47 -0.70
CA TRP A 304 -20.96 15.79 -0.74
C TRP A 304 -20.62 16.26 -2.16
N HIS A 305 -20.57 15.35 -3.14
CA HIS A 305 -20.16 15.58 -4.53
C HIS A 305 -21.28 15.28 -5.57
N ARG A 306 -22.53 15.62 -5.23
CA ARG A 306 -23.76 15.18 -5.95
C ARG A 306 -23.86 15.58 -7.42
N VAL A 307 -23.18 16.64 -7.86
CA VAL A 307 -23.26 17.15 -9.25
C VAL A 307 -22.50 16.22 -10.21
N THR A 308 -21.29 15.83 -9.81
CA THR A 308 -20.38 14.93 -10.54
C THR A 308 -20.99 13.56 -10.84
N TRP A 309 -21.82 13.05 -9.92
CA TRP A 309 -22.50 11.75 -10.08
C TRP A 309 -23.58 11.75 -11.16
N ARG A 310 -24.37 12.83 -11.27
CA ARG A 310 -25.43 12.93 -12.29
C ARG A 310 -24.83 12.99 -13.69
N GLU A 311 -23.76 13.76 -13.86
CA GLU A 311 -23.05 13.86 -15.14
C GLU A 311 -22.43 12.51 -15.56
N PHE A 312 -21.86 11.74 -14.64
CA PHE A 312 -21.34 10.40 -14.93
C PHE A 312 -22.43 9.44 -15.43
N LEU A 313 -23.58 9.42 -14.76
CA LEU A 313 -24.72 8.57 -15.14
C LEU A 313 -25.31 8.95 -16.51
N HIS A 314 -25.31 10.24 -16.85
CA HIS A 314 -25.82 10.72 -18.13
C HIS A 314 -24.81 10.59 -19.28
N ALA A 315 -23.50 10.53 -19.01
CA ALA A 315 -22.46 10.38 -20.03
C ALA A 315 -22.38 8.98 -20.66
N HIS A 316 -23.13 8.00 -20.13
CA HIS A 316 -23.13 6.59 -20.57
C HIS A 316 -24.53 6.10 -21.01
N GLN A 317 -25.45 7.04 -21.28
CA GLN A 317 -26.71 6.80 -22.01
C GLN A 317 -26.53 7.25 -23.47
#